data_AF-Q30PE5-F1
#
_entry.id   AF-Q30PE5-F1
#
_cell.length_a   1.000
_cell.length_b   1.000
_cell.length_c   1.000
_cell.angle_alpha   90.00
_cell.angle_beta   90.00
_cell.angle_gamma   90.00
#
_symmetry.space_group_name_H-M   'P 1'
#
loop_
_entity.id
_entity.type
_entity.pdbx_description
1 polymer ?
#
loop_
_entity_poly.entity_id
_entity_poly.type
_entity_poly.pdbx_seq_one_letter_code
_entity_poly.pdbx_strand_id
1 'polypeptide(L)'
;MKWMRDEEYMELTGLDMSAIDDLAHRGKLTLKVEDGIRYIDPSKGAREVVPAQLKELSSHNTKEMLVQPQFVEKTIGTIINLHEKVLDAKDETLRAVRVENEFLREALSSLQELYDEDRKTIHTLQEQLKLSQQEVEFMRRKYKLMWNKAIEEHTEK
;
A
#
# COMPACT_ATOMS: atom_id res chain seq x y z
N MET A 1 -0.68 18.47 7.87
CA MET A 1 -1.57 18.44 9.06
C MET A 1 -2.97 18.10 8.58
N LYS A 2 -3.55 16.99 9.04
CA LYS A 2 -4.87 16.53 8.60
C LYS A 2 -5.91 17.01 9.62
N TRP A 3 -6.74 17.97 9.23
CA TRP A 3 -7.90 18.40 10.00
C TRP A 3 -9.04 17.41 9.74
N MET A 4 -9.74 17.00 10.78
CA MET A 4 -10.85 16.04 10.68
C MET A 4 -12.12 16.60 11.33
N ARG A 5 -13.28 16.14 10.86
CA ARG A 5 -14.57 16.57 11.41
C ARG A 5 -14.80 15.90 12.77
N ASP A 6 -15.68 16.49 13.58
CA ASP A 6 -16.04 15.97 14.90
C ASP A 6 -16.49 14.50 14.82
N GLU A 7 -17.32 14.14 13.84
CA GLU A 7 -17.79 12.75 13.60
C GLU A 7 -16.64 11.77 13.33
N GLU A 8 -15.69 12.16 12.47
CA GLU A 8 -14.52 11.33 12.14
C GLU A 8 -13.60 11.18 13.38
N TYR A 9 -13.53 12.22 14.23
CA TYR A 9 -12.76 12.18 15.47
C TYR A 9 -13.45 11.32 16.55
N MET A 10 -14.78 11.34 16.61
CA MET A 10 -15.59 10.49 17.49
C MET A 10 -15.43 9.02 17.12
N GLU A 11 -15.52 8.66 15.84
CA GLU A 11 -15.28 7.28 15.39
C GLU A 11 -13.85 6.81 15.68
N LEU A 12 -12.87 7.71 15.54
CA LEU A 12 -11.47 7.37 15.75
C LEU A 12 -11.09 7.25 17.23
N THR A 13 -11.74 8.00 18.12
CA THR A 13 -11.41 8.05 19.56
C THR A 13 -12.41 7.33 20.45
N GLY A 14 -13.61 7.03 19.96
CA GLY A 14 -14.72 6.49 20.75
C GLY A 14 -15.22 7.45 21.84
N LEU A 15 -14.90 8.74 21.75
CA LEU A 15 -15.31 9.75 22.72
C LEU A 15 -16.63 10.40 22.32
N ASP A 16 -17.51 10.61 23.29
CA ASP A 16 -18.75 11.36 23.08
C ASP A 16 -18.46 12.85 22.83
N MET A 17 -19.38 13.51 22.11
CA MET A 17 -19.28 14.94 21.79
C MET A 17 -19.06 15.81 23.04
N SER A 18 -19.69 15.47 24.16
CA SER A 18 -19.49 16.18 25.45
C SER A 18 -18.05 16.11 25.94
N ALA A 19 -17.35 14.99 25.73
CA ALA A 19 -15.95 14.84 26.14
C ALA A 19 -15.01 15.61 25.20
N ILE A 20 -15.34 15.66 23.90
CA ILE A 20 -14.62 16.47 22.91
C ILE A 20 -14.77 17.97 23.24
N ASP A 21 -15.96 18.41 23.62
CA ASP A 21 -16.23 19.77 24.05
C ASP A 21 -15.47 20.13 25.33
N ASP A 22 -15.42 19.24 26.31
CA ASP A 22 -14.62 19.43 27.52
C ASP A 22 -13.14 19.55 27.21
N LEU A 23 -12.62 18.74 26.29
CA LEU A 23 -11.22 18.77 25.88
C LEU A 23 -10.87 20.02 25.06
N ALA A 24 -11.80 20.49 24.25
CA ALA A 24 -11.71 21.77 23.56
C ALA A 24 -11.72 22.96 24.54
N HIS A 25 -12.64 22.94 25.52
CA HIS A 25 -12.77 24.01 26.50
C HIS A 25 -11.54 24.08 27.42
N ARG A 26 -10.92 22.94 27.72
CA ARG A 26 -9.64 22.84 28.46
C ARG A 26 -8.42 23.20 27.62
N GLY A 27 -8.59 23.58 26.35
CA GLY A 27 -7.51 24.00 25.44
C GLY A 27 -6.60 22.85 24.96
N LYS A 28 -7.00 21.59 25.19
CA LYS A 28 -6.23 20.40 24.84
C LYS A 28 -6.42 19.97 23.38
N LEU A 29 -7.57 20.33 22.80
CA LEU A 29 -7.85 20.19 21.37
C LEU A 29 -7.76 21.54 20.67
N THR A 30 -7.09 21.55 19.52
CA THR A 30 -7.09 22.73 18.64
C THR A 30 -8.27 22.61 17.68
N LEU A 31 -9.17 23.59 17.77
CA LEU A 31 -10.35 23.68 16.95
C LEU A 31 -10.17 24.74 15.88
N LYS A 32 -10.70 24.45 14.68
CA LYS A 32 -10.82 25.40 13.60
C LYS A 32 -12.26 25.38 13.10
N VAL A 33 -12.89 26.55 13.01
CA VAL A 33 -14.24 26.70 12.43
C VAL A 33 -14.08 27.38 11.07
N GLU A 34 -14.39 26.66 10.00
CA GLU A 34 -14.47 27.20 8.64
C GLU A 34 -15.87 26.88 8.08
N ASP A 35 -16.54 27.89 7.53
CA ASP A 35 -17.89 27.78 6.95
C ASP A 35 -18.95 27.12 7.85
N GLY A 36 -18.87 27.38 9.16
CA GLY A 36 -19.81 26.84 10.15
C GLY A 36 -19.58 25.37 10.52
N ILE A 37 -18.53 24.74 9.99
CA ILE A 37 -18.15 23.36 10.28
C ILE A 37 -16.91 23.37 11.18
N ARG A 38 -16.99 22.61 12.29
CA ARG A 38 -15.91 22.48 13.26
C ARG A 38 -14.96 21.35 12.84
N TYR A 39 -13.67 21.67 12.87
CA TYR A 39 -12.58 20.76 12.57
C TYR A 39 -11.62 20.63 13.75
N ILE A 40 -11.16 19.41 14.00
CA ILE A 40 -10.26 19.03 15.09
C ILE A 40 -8.92 18.63 14.49
N ASP A 41 -7.82 19.06 15.13
CA ASP A 41 -6.48 18.54 14.86
C ASP A 41 -6.17 17.33 15.78
N PRO A 42 -6.11 16.09 15.24
CA PRO A 42 -5.83 14.89 16.02
C PRO A 42 -4.39 14.81 16.53
N SER A 43 -3.48 15.63 15.99
CA SER A 43 -2.03 15.58 16.27
C SER A 43 -1.70 15.93 17.72
N LYS A 44 -2.55 16.73 18.39
CA LYS A 44 -2.35 17.13 19.79
C LYS A 44 -3.08 16.25 20.80
N GLY A 45 -4.16 15.57 20.39
CA GLY A 45 -5.01 14.77 21.29
C GLY A 45 -4.63 13.28 21.41
N ALA A 46 -3.96 12.71 20.41
CA ALA A 46 -3.67 11.27 20.36
C ALA A 46 -2.74 10.76 21.49
N ARG A 47 -1.99 11.65 22.15
CA ARG A 47 -1.12 11.29 23.29
C ARG A 47 -1.84 11.26 24.65
N GLU A 48 -3.05 11.81 24.75
CA GLU A 48 -3.78 11.97 26.01
C GLU A 48 -5.04 11.09 26.12
N VAL A 49 -5.28 10.21 25.14
CA VAL A 49 -6.36 9.20 25.22
C VAL A 49 -5.91 8.09 26.16
N VAL A 50 -5.92 8.41 27.45
CA VAL A 50 -5.74 7.46 28.53
C VAL A 50 -6.92 6.47 28.47
N PRO A 51 -6.68 5.14 28.51
CA PRO A 51 -7.74 4.15 28.52
C PRO A 51 -8.76 4.48 29.63
N ALA A 52 -10.06 4.37 29.34
CA ALA A 52 -11.14 4.71 30.28
C ALA A 52 -10.95 4.05 31.67
N GLN A 53 -10.35 2.86 31.70
CA GLN A 53 -9.97 2.11 32.90
C GLN A 53 -9.03 2.88 33.85
N LEU A 54 -8.10 3.70 33.34
CA LEU A 54 -7.21 4.53 34.16
C LEU A 54 -7.93 5.77 34.72
N LYS A 55 -8.97 6.24 34.01
CA LYS A 55 -9.78 7.41 34.40
C LYS A 55 -10.69 7.09 35.59
N GLU A 56 -11.24 5.88 35.64
CA GLU A 56 -11.99 5.38 36.80
C GLU A 56 -11.09 5.25 38.03
N LEU A 57 -9.88 4.69 37.88
CA LEU A 57 -8.94 4.51 38.99
C LEU A 57 -8.40 5.84 39.57
N SER A 58 -8.23 6.87 38.73
CA SER A 58 -7.79 8.19 39.16
C SER A 58 -8.90 8.99 39.87
N SER A 59 -10.17 8.70 39.59
CA SER A 59 -11.31 9.34 40.29
C SER A 59 -11.41 8.94 41.77
N HIS A 60 -10.93 7.74 42.13
CA HIS A 60 -10.87 7.26 43.52
C HIS A 60 -9.67 7.80 44.33
N ASN A 61 -8.77 8.57 43.72
CA ASN A 61 -7.50 8.99 44.31
C ASN A 61 -7.55 10.40 44.96
N THR A 62 -8.71 10.83 45.46
CA THR A 62 -8.94 12.19 45.97
C THR A 62 -8.46 12.46 47.40
N LYS A 63 -7.67 11.59 48.02
CA LYS A 63 -7.05 11.88 49.33
C LYS A 63 -5.58 11.44 49.38
N GLU A 64 -4.72 12.44 49.57
CA GLU A 64 -3.35 12.39 50.08
C GLU A 64 -2.41 11.34 49.47
N MET A 65 -1.59 11.79 48.51
CA MET A 65 -0.15 11.52 48.29
C MET A 65 0.53 10.17 48.65
N LEU A 66 -0.22 9.09 48.86
CA LEU A 66 0.29 7.73 48.93
C LEU A 66 -0.24 7.02 47.70
N VAL A 67 0.55 7.08 46.62
CA VAL A 67 0.32 6.26 45.43
C VAL A 67 0.29 4.82 45.90
N GLN A 68 -0.91 4.22 45.99
CA GLN A 68 -1.05 2.85 46.47
C GLN A 68 -0.17 1.94 45.60
N PRO A 69 0.69 1.07 46.18
CA PRO A 69 1.56 0.18 45.41
C PRO A 69 0.79 -0.63 44.35
N GLN A 70 -0.47 -0.98 44.65
CA GLN A 70 -1.38 -1.66 43.73
C GLN A 70 -1.74 -0.84 42.48
N PHE A 71 -1.85 0.48 42.59
CA PHE A 71 -2.09 1.36 41.44
C PHE A 71 -0.84 1.44 40.55
N VAL A 72 0.35 1.52 41.15
CA VAL A 72 1.62 1.52 40.43
C VAL A 72 1.82 0.20 39.71
N GLU A 73 1.62 -0.93 40.39
CA GLU A 73 1.76 -2.27 39.84
C GLU A 73 0.79 -2.52 38.67
N LYS A 74 -0.49 -2.14 38.82
CA LYS A 74 -1.48 -2.25 37.73
C LYS A 74 -1.14 -1.33 36.55
N THR A 75 -0.66 -0.12 36.82
CA THR A 75 -0.26 0.82 35.76
C THR A 75 0.96 0.32 35.01
N ILE A 76 1.99 -0.16 35.71
CA ILE A 76 3.18 -0.77 35.10
C ILE A 76 2.80 -2.02 34.31
N GLY A 77 1.96 -2.91 34.87
CA GLY A 77 1.48 -4.10 34.18
C GLY A 77 0.68 -3.77 32.91
N THR A 78 -0.14 -2.72 32.96
CA THR A 78 -0.87 -2.23 31.78
C THR A 78 0.09 -1.68 30.72
N ILE A 79 1.10 -0.90 31.12
CA ILE A 79 2.13 -0.37 30.22
C ILE A 79 2.90 -1.52 29.55
N ILE A 80 3.32 -2.53 30.31
CA ILE A 80 4.04 -3.69 29.78
C ILE A 80 3.19 -4.44 28.76
N ASN A 81 1.94 -4.76 29.10
CA ASN A 81 1.01 -5.45 28.20
C ASN A 81 0.77 -4.64 26.91
N LEU A 82 0.64 -3.32 27.01
CA LEU A 82 0.50 -2.47 25.83
C LEU A 82 1.77 -2.50 24.98
N HIS A 83 2.96 -2.47 25.61
CA HIS A 83 4.23 -2.52 24.91
C HIS A 83 4.45 -3.85 24.20
N GLU A 84 4.09 -4.96 24.85
CA GLU A 84 4.12 -6.31 24.28
C GLU A 84 3.22 -6.40 23.04
N LYS A 85 1.97 -5.93 23.13
CA LYS A 85 1.05 -5.89 21.98
C LYS A 85 1.57 -5.02 20.83
N VAL A 86 2.22 -3.90 21.14
CA VAL A 86 2.81 -3.01 20.12
C VAL A 86 4.03 -3.67 19.47
N LEU A 87 4.83 -4.41 20.23
CA LEU A 87 5.95 -5.20 19.69
C LEU A 87 5.45 -6.31 18.77
N ASP A 88 4.44 -7.08 19.21
CA ASP A 88 3.84 -8.15 18.40
C ASP A 88 3.26 -7.61 17.09
N ALA A 89 2.53 -6.50 17.15
CA ALA A 89 1.98 -5.86 15.94
C ALA A 89 3.10 -5.38 15.00
N LYS A 90 4.20 -4.85 15.54
CA LYS A 90 5.39 -4.46 14.74
C LYS A 90 6.02 -5.69 14.09
N ASP A 91 6.22 -6.77 14.82
CA ASP A 91 6.83 -7.98 14.30
C ASP A 91 5.95 -8.65 13.23
N GLU A 92 4.63 -8.62 13.41
CA GLU A 92 3.68 -9.10 12.40
C GLU A 92 3.75 -8.26 11.13
N THR A 93 3.68 -6.93 11.25
CA THR A 93 3.80 -6.04 10.07
C THR A 93 5.14 -6.19 9.37
N LEU A 94 6.22 -6.37 10.12
CA LEU A 94 7.56 -6.57 9.56
C LEU A 94 7.68 -7.91 8.84
N ARG A 95 7.08 -8.98 9.39
CA ARG A 95 6.97 -10.27 8.69
C ARG A 95 6.14 -10.14 7.41
N ALA A 96 4.98 -9.49 7.47
CA ALA A 96 4.13 -9.29 6.30
C ALA A 96 4.88 -8.55 5.18
N VAL A 97 5.56 -7.45 5.51
CA VAL A 97 6.36 -6.68 4.55
C VAL A 97 7.54 -7.50 3.99
N ARG A 98 8.17 -8.36 4.79
CA ARG A 98 9.25 -9.24 4.30
C ARG A 98 8.72 -10.28 3.31
N VAL A 99 7.62 -10.95 3.64
CA VAL A 99 6.98 -11.93 2.76
C VAL A 99 6.52 -11.28 1.45
N GLU A 100 5.94 -10.09 1.53
CA GLU A 100 5.54 -9.34 0.33
C GLU A 100 6.76 -8.97 -0.53
N ASN A 101 7.86 -8.51 0.07
CA ASN A 101 9.08 -8.22 -0.68
C ASN A 101 9.69 -9.46 -1.35
N GLU A 102 9.66 -10.61 -0.68
CA GLU A 102 10.12 -11.87 -1.24
C GLU A 102 9.25 -12.29 -2.43
N PHE A 103 7.93 -12.26 -2.26
CA PHE A 103 6.97 -12.52 -3.33
C PHE A 103 7.18 -11.60 -4.54
N LEU A 104 7.37 -10.30 -4.32
CA LEU A 104 7.63 -9.34 -5.40
C LEU A 104 8.95 -9.63 -6.13
N ARG A 105 9.99 -10.08 -5.42
CA ARG A 105 11.27 -10.46 -6.04
C ARG A 105 11.13 -11.72 -6.88
N GLU A 106 10.42 -12.72 -6.40
CA GLU A 106 10.13 -13.94 -7.16
C GLU A 106 9.30 -13.64 -8.41
N ALA A 107 8.24 -12.85 -8.26
CA ALA A 107 7.41 -12.40 -9.39
C ALA A 107 8.23 -11.62 -10.43
N LEU A 108 9.14 -10.75 -9.99
CA LEU A 108 10.05 -10.02 -10.88
C LEU A 108 10.99 -10.97 -11.62
N SER A 109 11.58 -11.95 -10.94
CA SER A 109 12.45 -12.95 -11.57
C SER A 109 11.71 -13.75 -12.63
N SER A 110 10.50 -14.23 -12.30
CA SER A 110 9.65 -14.97 -13.24
C SER A 110 9.28 -14.13 -14.46
N LEU A 111 8.97 -12.84 -14.26
CA LEU A 111 8.68 -11.93 -15.37
C LEU A 111 9.91 -11.70 -16.27
N GLN A 112 11.11 -11.63 -15.69
CA GLN A 112 12.35 -11.50 -16.45
C GLN A 112 12.62 -12.74 -17.30
N GLU A 113 12.42 -13.93 -16.74
CA GLU A 113 12.56 -15.19 -17.48
C GLU A 113 11.59 -15.25 -18.68
N LEU A 114 10.33 -14.89 -18.46
CA LEU A 114 9.33 -14.83 -19.53
C LEU A 114 9.71 -13.81 -20.60
N TYR A 115 10.21 -12.63 -20.20
CA TYR A 115 10.65 -11.61 -21.14
C TYR A 115 11.84 -12.07 -22.00
N ASP A 116 12.78 -12.82 -21.43
CA ASP A 116 13.90 -13.39 -22.17
C ASP A 116 13.46 -14.48 -23.15
N GLU A 117 12.47 -15.29 -22.78
CA GLU A 117 11.84 -16.28 -23.67
C GLU A 117 11.09 -15.61 -24.83
N ASP A 118 10.30 -14.58 -24.55
CA ASP A 118 9.60 -13.80 -25.55
C ASP A 118 10.58 -13.15 -26.53
N ARG A 119 11.70 -12.63 -26.03
CA ARG A 119 12.75 -12.05 -26.87
C ARG A 119 13.36 -13.08 -27.82
N LYS A 120 13.61 -14.30 -27.36
CA LYS A 120 14.07 -15.41 -28.23
C LYS A 120 13.03 -15.76 -29.27
N THR A 121 11.76 -15.84 -28.88
CA THR A 121 10.64 -16.14 -29.77
C THR A 121 10.50 -15.07 -30.87
N ILE A 122 10.55 -13.79 -30.50
CA ILE A 122 10.54 -12.67 -31.45
C ILE A 122 11.70 -12.78 -32.43
N HIS A 123 12.90 -13.11 -31.95
CA HIS A 123 14.06 -13.26 -32.81
C HIS A 123 13.87 -14.38 -33.85
N THR A 124 13.39 -15.54 -33.42
CA THR A 124 13.09 -16.66 -34.33
C THR A 124 12.00 -16.30 -35.35
N LEU A 125 10.93 -15.61 -34.92
CA LEU A 125 9.87 -15.16 -35.82
C LEU A 125 10.38 -14.14 -36.84
N GLN A 126 11.27 -13.22 -36.44
CA GLN A 126 11.90 -12.27 -37.35
C GLN A 126 12.75 -12.97 -38.40
N GLU A 127 13.49 -14.00 -38.01
CA GLU A 127 14.30 -14.80 -38.94
C GLU A 127 13.44 -15.58 -39.93
N GLN A 128 12.38 -16.24 -39.45
CA GLN A 128 11.41 -16.93 -40.30
C GLN A 128 10.73 -15.97 -41.28
N LEU A 129 10.34 -14.78 -40.82
CA LEU A 129 9.74 -13.76 -41.67
C LEU A 129 10.70 -13.32 -42.78
N LYS A 130 11.98 -13.12 -42.44
CA LYS A 130 13.03 -12.76 -43.41
C LYS A 130 13.22 -13.85 -44.47
N LEU A 131 13.28 -15.11 -44.06
CA LEU A 131 13.40 -16.24 -44.98
C LEU A 131 12.18 -16.33 -45.91
N SER A 132 10.97 -16.19 -45.36
CA SER A 132 9.73 -16.18 -46.14
C SER A 132 9.70 -15.04 -47.17
N GLN A 133 10.15 -13.85 -46.80
CA GLN A 133 10.27 -12.72 -47.74
C GLN A 133 11.25 -13.03 -48.88
N GLN A 134 12.40 -13.63 -48.58
CA GLN A 134 13.38 -14.03 -49.59
C GLN A 134 12.83 -15.09 -50.55
N GLU A 135 12.09 -16.08 -50.04
CA GLU A 135 11.43 -17.10 -50.85
C GLU A 135 10.39 -16.49 -51.80
N VAL A 136 9.57 -15.55 -51.30
CA VAL A 136 8.59 -14.84 -52.14
C VAL A 136 9.28 -14.04 -53.25
N GLU A 137 10.36 -13.33 -52.94
CA GLU A 137 11.14 -12.61 -53.95
C GLU A 137 11.79 -13.55 -54.98
N PHE A 138 12.30 -14.70 -54.54
CA PHE A 138 12.83 -15.72 -55.42
C PHE A 138 11.75 -16.29 -56.35
N MET A 139 10.58 -16.62 -55.82
CA MET A 139 9.44 -17.09 -56.61
C MET A 139 8.99 -16.06 -57.64
N ARG A 140 8.89 -14.77 -57.26
CA ARG A 140 8.58 -13.67 -58.19
C ARG A 140 9.58 -13.58 -59.32
N ARG A 141 10.88 -13.67 -59.03
CA ARG A 141 11.95 -13.67 -60.04
C ARG A 141 11.85 -14.87 -60.96
N LYS A 142 11.67 -16.07 -60.41
CA LYS A 142 11.53 -17.32 -61.17
C LYS A 142 10.30 -17.29 -62.08
N TYR A 143 9.16 -16.82 -61.57
CA TYR A 143 7.94 -16.66 -62.36
C TYR A 143 8.15 -15.71 -63.54
N LYS A 144 8.78 -14.55 -63.31
CA LYS A 144 9.09 -13.59 -64.38
C LYS A 144 9.97 -14.19 -65.48
N LEU A 145 11.01 -14.96 -65.11
CA LEU A 145 11.89 -15.64 -66.07
C LEU A 145 11.13 -16.69 -66.89
N MET A 146 10.35 -17.54 -66.23
CA MET A 146 9.53 -18.57 -66.89
C MET A 146 8.51 -17.95 -67.84
N TRP A 147 7.88 -16.85 -67.43
CA TRP A 147 6.93 -16.12 -68.24
C TRP A 147 7.58 -15.52 -69.50
N ASN A 148 8.73 -14.87 -69.36
CA ASN A 148 9.47 -14.34 -70.50
C ASN A 148 9.86 -15.43 -71.49
N LYS A 149 10.35 -16.57 -70.99
CA LYS A 149 10.70 -17.72 -71.84
C LYS A 149 9.49 -18.28 -72.59
N ALA A 150 8.33 -18.37 -71.93
CA ALA A 150 7.11 -18.82 -72.58
C ALA A 150 6.67 -17.84 -73.69
N ILE A 151 6.82 -16.53 -73.50
CA ILE A 151 6.56 -15.55 -74.55
C ILE A 151 7.52 -15.77 -75.73
N GLU A 152 8.82 -15.89 -75.49
CA GLU A 152 9.82 -16.12 -76.54
C GLU A 152 9.47 -17.36 -77.38
N GLU A 153 9.17 -18.50 -76.74
CA GLU A 153 8.75 -19.74 -77.42
C GLU A 153 7.46 -19.58 -78.24
N HIS A 154 6.54 -18.71 -77.82
CA HIS A 154 5.32 -18.40 -78.56
C HIS A 154 5.50 -17.39 -79.70
N THR A 155 6.57 -16.58 -79.67
CA THR A 155 6.86 -15.56 -80.69
C THR A 155 7.75 -16.10 -81.82
N GLU A 156 8.48 -17.19 -81.57
CA GLU A 156 9.32 -17.89 -82.57
C GLU A 156 8.54 -18.91 -83.44
N LYS A 157 7.25 -19.13 -83.18
CA LYS A 157 6.34 -19.94 -84.03
C LYS A 157 5.52 -19.06 -84.96
#